data_AF-A0AA86RLM3-F1
#
_entry.id   AF-A0AA86RLM3-F1
#
_cell.length_a   1.000
_cell.length_b   1.000
_cell.length_c   1.000
_cell.angle_alpha   90.00
_cell.angle_beta   90.00
_cell.angle_gamma   90.00
#
_symmetry.space_group_name_H-M   'P 1'
#
loop_
_entity.id
_entity.type
_entity.pdbx_description
1 polymer ?
#
loop_
_entity_poly.entity_id
_entity_poly.type
_entity_poly.pdbx_seq_one_letter_code
_entity_poly.pdbx_strand_id
1 'polypeptide(L)'
;MNATRLTSQIKRGQKFIINNELNLLDFMHENIPYKYYQNKELFQIEHKMLLWQDASFARQNIIQIGILSFFTNLTSMDVSDNAIHDIQPLAELKQLRQLIINSNYIDDITSISQLTNLIELNMSKNLINNISHLKNLHQLIDLDISDNQVDNVDSLEKLLQLQFLNVRENEIKNISVFSKLIKLQTLNIDLNNIDDISVVKWMKNLEQIDFSENSLTISIIPVFNLLQLTEIYLCKVHLTDIYQIQQLQCLQTIIMRENQIIDLSPISTLLLLETLDVSQNQIIDVSPLAKLTQLNYLIISNNMIQDFSSLQAIESQLTVYQNFDQQIPSEEDFLFYQKVFCIHQSGILLNRLCQFQTQRKNQFLKDLNQNKQQIFQQFQQQLMTMNSMVTQLILFINE
;
A
#
# COMPACT_ATOMS: atom_id res chain seq x y z
N MET A 1 15.07 -3.79 44.51
CA MET A 1 16.03 -4.03 43.41
C MET A 1 15.39 -3.54 42.12
N ASN A 2 16.14 -2.77 41.32
CA ASN A 2 15.62 -1.70 40.48
C ASN A 2 14.86 -2.13 39.23
N ALA A 3 13.86 -1.30 38.90
CA ALA A 3 12.99 -1.29 37.73
C ALA A 3 13.70 -0.91 36.41
N THR A 4 14.94 -1.35 36.19
CA THR A 4 15.78 -0.89 35.07
C THR A 4 16.48 -2.01 34.30
N ARG A 5 16.08 -3.28 34.47
CA ARG A 5 16.73 -4.42 33.78
C ARG A 5 15.84 -5.29 32.88
N LEU A 6 14.57 -4.92 32.68
CA LEU A 6 13.65 -5.59 31.75
C LEU A 6 13.22 -4.71 30.57
N THR A 7 13.68 -3.45 30.51
CA THR A 7 13.43 -2.51 29.40
C THR A 7 14.44 -2.64 28.25
N SER A 8 15.41 -3.58 28.33
CA SER A 8 16.52 -3.67 27.36
C SER A 8 16.46 -4.84 26.37
N GLN A 9 15.34 -5.57 26.26
CA GLN A 9 15.21 -6.66 25.28
C GLN A 9 14.08 -6.50 24.25
N ILE A 10 13.27 -5.43 24.31
CA ILE A 10 12.36 -5.09 23.22
C ILE A 10 13.11 -4.21 22.21
N LYS A 11 13.84 -4.86 21.29
CA LYS A 11 14.31 -4.19 20.06
C LYS A 11 13.26 -4.41 18.98
N ARG A 12 12.85 -3.33 18.31
CA ARG A 12 12.08 -3.37 17.05
C ARG A 12 12.75 -4.38 16.11
N GLY A 13 12.03 -5.42 15.69
CA GLY A 13 12.52 -6.40 14.70
C GLY A 13 12.92 -7.79 15.22
N GLN A 14 12.52 -8.23 16.43
CA GLN A 14 12.67 -9.65 16.77
C GLN A 14 11.62 -10.52 16.07
N LYS A 15 12.09 -11.43 15.19
CA LYS A 15 11.32 -12.57 14.65
C LYS A 15 11.13 -13.60 15.77
N PHE A 16 9.88 -13.86 16.15
CA PHE A 16 9.54 -15.05 16.93
C PHE A 16 9.18 -16.18 15.95
N ILE A 17 9.98 -17.23 15.94
CA ILE A 17 9.63 -18.50 15.30
C ILE A 17 8.99 -19.35 16.40
N ILE A 18 7.68 -19.57 16.31
CA ILE A 18 6.96 -20.46 17.23
C ILE A 18 6.40 -21.61 16.40
N ASN A 19 6.88 -22.81 16.70
CA ASN A 19 6.30 -24.06 16.23
C ASN A 19 5.05 -24.32 17.06
N ASN A 20 3.90 -23.89 16.56
CA ASN A 20 2.56 -24.47 16.69
C ASN A 20 1.51 -23.37 16.45
N GLU A 21 0.43 -23.77 15.79
CA GLU A 21 -0.75 -23.01 15.39
C GLU A 21 -1.24 -22.05 16.50
N LEU A 22 -0.87 -20.77 16.44
CA LEU A 22 -1.31 -19.78 17.42
C LEU A 22 -2.73 -19.29 17.08
N ASN A 23 -3.65 -19.49 18.02
CA ASN A 23 -4.92 -18.77 18.07
C ASN A 23 -4.62 -17.32 18.52
N LEU A 24 -5.19 -16.32 17.83
CA LEU A 24 -5.02 -14.92 18.21
C LEU A 24 -5.43 -14.65 19.67
N LEU A 25 -6.38 -15.41 20.21
CA LEU A 25 -6.76 -15.32 21.62
C LEU A 25 -5.60 -15.66 22.56
N ASP A 26 -4.85 -16.73 22.27
CA ASP A 26 -3.69 -17.14 23.06
C ASP A 26 -2.57 -16.10 22.94
N PHE A 27 -2.32 -15.60 21.73
CA PHE A 27 -1.38 -14.48 21.50
C PHE A 27 -1.75 -13.25 22.35
N MET A 28 -3.02 -12.87 22.36
CA MET A 28 -3.51 -11.76 23.16
C MET A 28 -3.33 -12.02 24.67
N HIS A 29 -3.60 -13.24 25.15
CA HIS A 29 -3.38 -13.61 26.55
C HIS A 29 -1.91 -13.53 26.98
N GLU A 30 -0.98 -13.90 26.09
CA GLU A 30 0.46 -13.87 26.38
C GLU A 30 1.05 -12.46 26.31
N ASN A 31 0.55 -11.60 25.41
CA ASN A 31 1.19 -10.33 25.08
C ASN A 31 0.48 -9.10 25.65
N ILE A 32 -0.76 -9.23 26.14
CA ILE A 32 -1.48 -8.14 26.82
C ILE A 32 -1.18 -8.25 28.34
N PRO A 33 -0.63 -7.20 28.99
CA PRO A 33 -0.18 -7.29 30.38
C PRO A 33 -1.23 -7.85 31.34
N TYR A 34 -0.84 -8.84 32.15
CA TYR A 34 -1.67 -9.51 33.17
C TYR A 34 -2.46 -8.57 34.10
N LYS A 35 -2.04 -7.30 34.24
CA LYS A 35 -2.78 -6.25 34.97
C LYS A 35 -4.17 -5.95 34.39
N TYR A 36 -4.45 -6.30 33.12
CA TYR A 36 -5.75 -6.11 32.50
C TYR A 36 -6.73 -7.27 32.75
N TYR A 37 -6.25 -8.42 33.27
CA TYR A 37 -7.03 -9.63 33.54
C TYR A 37 -7.46 -9.78 35.01
N GLN A 38 -6.98 -8.91 35.92
CA GLN A 38 -7.47 -8.86 37.29
C GLN A 38 -8.75 -8.01 37.40
N ASN A 39 -9.83 -8.52 36.80
CA ASN A 39 -11.19 -8.40 37.33
C ASN A 39 -12.08 -9.36 36.53
N LYS A 40 -12.65 -10.34 37.25
CA LYS A 40 -13.55 -11.34 36.70
C LYS A 40 -14.75 -10.65 36.05
N GLU A 41 -14.85 -10.77 34.72
CA GLU A 41 -16.08 -10.93 33.93
C GLU A 41 -15.71 -10.85 32.45
N LEU A 42 -16.06 -11.89 31.66
CA LEU A 42 -15.93 -11.90 30.19
C LEU A 42 -16.52 -10.61 29.57
N PHE A 43 -17.61 -10.11 30.17
CA PHE A 43 -18.30 -8.86 29.83
C PHE A 43 -17.40 -7.62 29.82
N GLN A 44 -16.38 -7.54 30.68
CA GLN A 44 -15.46 -6.39 30.74
C GLN A 44 -14.41 -6.42 29.63
N ILE A 45 -14.12 -7.59 29.07
CA ILE A 45 -13.16 -7.75 27.97
C ILE A 45 -13.83 -7.35 26.65
N GLU A 46 -15.05 -7.81 26.39
CA GLU A 46 -15.85 -7.43 25.21
C GLU A 46 -16.06 -5.90 25.14
N HIS A 47 -16.45 -5.27 26.25
CA HIS A 47 -16.59 -3.80 26.30
C HIS A 47 -15.30 -3.03 26.01
N LYS A 48 -14.13 -3.61 26.32
CA LYS A 48 -12.83 -2.99 26.03
C LYS A 48 -12.38 -3.21 24.59
N MET A 49 -12.77 -4.32 23.95
CA MET A 49 -12.52 -4.56 22.52
C MET A 49 -13.23 -3.51 21.67
N LEU A 50 -14.41 -3.05 22.10
CA LEU A 50 -15.15 -1.94 21.47
C LEU A 50 -14.43 -0.58 21.55
N LEU A 51 -13.39 -0.42 22.38
CA LEU A 51 -12.62 0.83 22.45
C LEU A 51 -11.57 0.94 21.33
N TRP A 52 -11.25 -0.17 20.66
CA TRP A 52 -10.21 -0.19 19.65
C TRP A 52 -10.76 0.35 18.34
N GLN A 53 -9.98 1.24 17.72
CA GLN A 53 -10.29 1.80 16.41
C GLN A 53 -9.27 1.35 15.36
N ASP A 54 -8.04 1.03 15.77
CA ASP A 54 -6.99 0.56 14.88
C ASP A 54 -6.26 -0.61 15.56
N ALA A 55 -5.95 -1.68 14.81
CA ALA A 55 -5.22 -2.84 15.30
C ALA A 55 -4.24 -3.38 14.25
N SER A 56 -3.07 -3.83 14.67
CA SER A 56 -2.11 -4.56 13.82
C SER A 56 -1.57 -5.77 14.56
N PHE A 57 -1.68 -6.93 13.92
CA PHE A 57 -1.17 -8.23 14.34
C PHE A 57 -0.34 -8.87 13.22
N ALA A 58 0.35 -8.05 12.42
CA ALA A 58 1.18 -8.53 11.33
C ALA A 58 2.37 -9.37 11.82
N ARG A 59 2.77 -10.41 11.05
CA ARG A 59 3.97 -11.23 11.30
C ARG A 59 3.97 -11.93 12.66
N GLN A 60 2.83 -12.48 13.08
CA GLN A 60 2.68 -13.16 14.38
C GLN A 60 2.45 -14.67 14.27
N ASN A 61 2.49 -15.24 13.05
CA ASN A 61 2.15 -16.64 12.77
C ASN A 61 0.73 -17.02 13.22
N ILE A 62 -0.22 -16.09 13.12
CA ILE A 62 -1.63 -16.32 13.46
C ILE A 62 -2.28 -17.18 12.39
N ILE A 63 -3.12 -18.14 12.81
CA ILE A 63 -3.90 -18.97 11.88
C ILE A 63 -5.40 -18.67 12.01
N GLN A 64 -5.86 -18.42 13.23
CA GLN A 64 -7.27 -18.19 13.52
C GLN A 64 -7.51 -16.80 14.10
N ILE A 65 -8.51 -16.12 13.55
CA ILE A 65 -8.90 -14.76 13.92
C ILE A 65 -10.34 -14.65 14.46
N GLY A 66 -10.91 -15.75 14.96
CA GLY A 66 -12.29 -15.79 15.48
C GLY A 66 -12.62 -14.69 16.48
N ILE A 67 -11.67 -14.37 17.35
CA ILE A 67 -11.80 -13.31 18.37
C ILE A 67 -11.94 -11.90 17.77
N LEU A 68 -11.54 -11.69 16.51
CA LEU A 68 -11.65 -10.38 15.87
C LEU A 68 -13.10 -9.96 15.65
N SER A 69 -14.05 -10.90 15.59
CA SER A 69 -15.49 -10.60 15.44
C SER A 69 -16.06 -9.69 16.54
N PHE A 70 -15.40 -9.62 17.71
CA PHE A 70 -15.82 -8.78 18.83
C PHE A 70 -15.31 -7.32 18.75
N PHE A 71 -14.39 -7.00 17.83
CA PHE A 71 -13.77 -5.67 17.70
C PHE A 71 -14.53 -4.77 16.72
N THR A 72 -15.85 -4.73 16.81
CA THR A 72 -16.76 -4.17 15.79
C THR A 72 -16.60 -2.66 15.51
N ASN A 73 -15.87 -1.93 16.36
CA ASN A 73 -15.57 -0.50 16.19
C ASN A 73 -14.25 -0.22 15.44
N LEU A 74 -13.53 -1.26 15.02
CA LEU A 74 -12.31 -1.08 14.26
C LEU A 74 -12.58 -0.40 12.91
N THR A 75 -11.78 0.63 12.65
CA THR A 75 -11.70 1.38 11.40
C THR A 75 -10.48 0.98 10.56
N SER A 76 -9.43 0.46 11.19
CA SER A 76 -8.23 -0.05 10.52
C SER A 76 -7.80 -1.39 11.13
N MET A 77 -7.51 -2.36 10.28
CA MET A 77 -7.00 -3.67 10.68
C MET A 77 -5.85 -4.10 9.79
N ASP A 78 -4.78 -4.56 10.40
CA ASP A 78 -3.65 -5.21 9.73
C ASP A 78 -3.38 -6.57 10.37
N VAL A 79 -3.52 -7.64 9.60
CA VAL A 79 -3.16 -9.01 9.98
C VAL A 79 -2.26 -9.64 8.91
N SER A 80 -1.44 -8.84 8.24
CA SER A 80 -0.56 -9.29 7.15
C SER A 80 0.50 -10.29 7.61
N ASP A 81 1.07 -11.04 6.65
CA ASP A 81 2.20 -11.94 6.87
C ASP A 81 1.94 -12.93 8.00
N ASN A 82 0.78 -13.58 7.97
CA ASN A 82 0.37 -14.62 8.92
C ASN A 82 0.08 -15.91 8.14
N ALA A 83 -0.64 -16.85 8.75
CA ALA A 83 -1.04 -18.10 8.14
C ALA A 83 -2.57 -18.25 8.17
N ILE A 84 -3.29 -17.15 7.97
CA ILE A 84 -4.75 -17.10 8.03
C ILE A 84 -5.34 -17.67 6.73
N HIS A 85 -6.34 -18.53 6.87
CA HIS A 85 -7.15 -19.05 5.76
C HIS A 85 -8.59 -18.53 5.87
N ASP A 86 -9.20 -18.71 7.05
CA ASP A 86 -10.57 -18.29 7.32
C ASP A 86 -10.65 -16.83 7.83
N ILE A 87 -11.26 -15.97 7.01
CA ILE A 87 -11.57 -14.57 7.35
C ILE A 87 -13.05 -14.30 7.62
N GLN A 88 -13.87 -15.34 7.81
CA GLN A 88 -15.29 -15.19 8.18
C GLN A 88 -15.55 -14.25 9.36
N PRO A 89 -14.73 -14.26 10.44
CA PRO A 89 -14.92 -13.36 11.57
C PRO A 89 -14.88 -11.86 11.22
N LEU A 90 -14.26 -11.48 10.09
CA LEU A 90 -14.19 -10.08 9.67
C LEU A 90 -15.53 -9.52 9.22
N ALA A 91 -16.53 -10.34 8.88
CA ALA A 91 -17.85 -9.89 8.41
C ALA A 91 -18.58 -8.97 9.42
N GLU A 92 -18.25 -9.05 10.70
CA GLU A 92 -18.82 -8.22 11.76
C GLU A 92 -18.18 -6.84 11.86
N LEU A 93 -17.01 -6.63 11.25
CA LEU A 93 -16.21 -5.40 11.36
C LEU A 93 -16.64 -4.32 10.36
N LYS A 94 -17.93 -4.02 10.32
CA LYS A 94 -18.58 -3.17 9.30
C LYS A 94 -18.10 -1.70 9.30
N GLN A 95 -17.36 -1.28 10.32
CA GLN A 95 -16.76 0.05 10.41
C GLN A 95 -15.38 0.16 9.75
N LEU A 96 -14.82 -0.97 9.27
CA LEU A 96 -13.51 -0.97 8.62
C LEU A 96 -13.50 -0.07 7.38
N ARG A 97 -12.45 0.76 7.33
CA ARG A 97 -12.08 1.62 6.21
C ARG A 97 -10.77 1.17 5.58
N GLN A 98 -9.88 0.57 6.37
CA GLN A 98 -8.63 -0.01 5.91
C GLN A 98 -8.53 -1.45 6.39
N LEU A 99 -8.22 -2.36 5.48
CA LEU A 99 -7.98 -3.78 5.79
C LEU A 99 -6.75 -4.28 5.03
N ILE A 100 -5.75 -4.71 5.78
CA ILE A 100 -4.48 -5.26 5.27
C ILE A 100 -4.40 -6.72 5.71
N ILE A 101 -4.54 -7.64 4.77
CA ILE A 101 -4.57 -9.10 4.98
C ILE A 101 -3.62 -9.83 4.01
N ASN A 102 -2.68 -9.10 3.41
CA ASN A 102 -1.73 -9.65 2.45
C ASN A 102 -0.78 -10.70 3.07
N SER A 103 -0.17 -11.54 2.23
CA SER A 103 0.75 -12.60 2.66
C SER A 103 0.09 -13.56 3.66
N ASN A 104 -1.02 -14.17 3.26
CA ASN A 104 -1.75 -15.20 4.01
C ASN A 104 -2.11 -16.35 3.05
N TYR A 105 -3.02 -17.25 3.47
CA TYR A 105 -3.49 -18.38 2.66
C TYR A 105 -4.98 -18.25 2.32
N ILE A 106 -5.48 -17.04 2.12
CA ILE A 106 -6.91 -16.76 1.94
C ILE A 106 -7.33 -17.11 0.50
N ASP A 107 -8.41 -17.86 0.34
CA ASP A 107 -9.04 -18.17 -0.96
C ASP A 107 -10.50 -17.68 -1.04
N ASP A 108 -11.25 -17.76 0.07
CA ASP A 108 -12.63 -17.28 0.21
C ASP A 108 -12.70 -15.89 0.85
N ILE A 109 -13.11 -14.91 0.04
CA ILE A 109 -13.31 -13.52 0.47
C ILE A 109 -14.78 -13.15 0.70
N THR A 110 -15.70 -14.10 0.85
CA THR A 110 -17.15 -13.85 0.98
C THR A 110 -17.47 -12.79 2.03
N SER A 111 -16.75 -12.80 3.16
CA SER A 111 -16.96 -11.88 4.28
C SER A 111 -16.67 -10.42 3.98
N ILE A 112 -15.81 -10.16 3.00
CA ILE A 112 -15.46 -8.80 2.58
C ILE A 112 -16.67 -8.09 1.95
N SER A 113 -17.64 -8.83 1.42
CA SER A 113 -18.88 -8.25 0.87
C SER A 113 -19.67 -7.38 1.85
N GLN A 114 -19.49 -7.58 3.16
CA GLN A 114 -20.15 -6.82 4.22
C GLN A 114 -19.42 -5.51 4.55
N LEU A 115 -18.15 -5.37 4.17
CA LEU A 115 -17.25 -4.28 4.54
C LEU A 115 -17.37 -3.08 3.60
N THR A 116 -18.60 -2.63 3.36
CA THR A 116 -18.93 -1.58 2.37
C THR A 116 -18.36 -0.18 2.66
N ASN A 117 -17.72 0.00 3.82
CA ASN A 117 -17.02 1.22 4.21
C ASN A 117 -15.52 1.22 3.88
N LEU A 118 -15.01 0.13 3.29
CA LEU A 118 -13.61 0.04 2.88
C LEU A 118 -13.27 1.11 1.84
N ILE A 119 -12.14 1.77 2.11
CA ILE A 119 -11.47 2.76 1.27
C ILE A 119 -10.17 2.15 0.73
N GLU A 120 -9.50 1.36 1.55
CA GLU A 120 -8.23 0.70 1.24
C GLU A 120 -8.31 -0.77 1.60
N LEU A 121 -7.95 -1.62 0.64
CA LEU A 121 -7.96 -3.07 0.80
C LEU A 121 -6.72 -3.66 0.16
N ASN A 122 -5.86 -4.28 0.98
CA ASN A 122 -4.71 -5.04 0.49
C ASN A 122 -4.87 -6.51 0.86
N MET A 123 -4.98 -7.35 -0.17
CA MET A 123 -5.10 -8.81 -0.08
C MET A 123 -4.08 -9.52 -0.98
N SER A 124 -2.99 -8.82 -1.34
CA SER A 124 -1.94 -9.41 -2.18
C SER A 124 -1.31 -10.65 -1.55
N LYS A 125 -0.68 -11.52 -2.35
CA LYS A 125 0.03 -12.72 -1.88
C LYS A 125 -0.90 -13.65 -1.09
N ASN A 126 -1.97 -14.07 -1.72
CA ASN A 126 -2.96 -15.01 -1.20
C ASN A 126 -3.31 -16.05 -2.28
N LEU A 127 -4.40 -16.80 -2.10
CA LEU A 127 -4.86 -17.84 -3.03
C LEU A 127 -6.23 -17.47 -3.64
N ILE A 128 -6.51 -16.18 -3.81
CA ILE A 128 -7.81 -15.67 -4.25
C ILE A 128 -7.93 -15.85 -5.77
N ASN A 129 -9.01 -16.49 -6.22
CA ASN A 129 -9.36 -16.58 -7.65
C ASN A 129 -10.67 -15.85 -8.00
N ASN A 130 -11.55 -15.61 -7.02
CA ASN A 130 -12.87 -15.04 -7.25
C ASN A 130 -13.07 -13.75 -6.46
N ILE A 131 -13.10 -12.63 -7.18
CA ILE A 131 -13.30 -11.29 -6.60
C ILE A 131 -14.73 -10.75 -6.76
N SER A 132 -15.72 -11.59 -7.05
CA SER A 132 -17.12 -11.17 -7.24
C SER A 132 -17.75 -10.49 -6.02
N HIS A 133 -17.20 -10.76 -4.82
CA HIS A 133 -17.65 -10.18 -3.56
C HIS A 133 -17.26 -8.70 -3.39
N LEU A 134 -16.35 -8.17 -4.22
CA LEU A 134 -15.93 -6.76 -4.18
C LEU A 134 -16.94 -5.79 -4.82
N LYS A 135 -17.91 -6.29 -5.59
CA LYS A 135 -18.81 -5.49 -6.46
C LYS A 135 -19.58 -4.34 -5.80
N ASN A 136 -19.75 -4.39 -4.47
CA ASN A 136 -20.51 -3.40 -3.70
C ASN A 136 -19.62 -2.43 -2.90
N LEU A 137 -18.30 -2.56 -2.97
CA LEU A 137 -17.35 -1.74 -2.20
C LEU A 137 -17.09 -0.38 -2.86
N HIS A 138 -18.17 0.34 -3.18
CA HIS A 138 -18.14 1.56 -4.00
C HIS A 138 -17.28 2.72 -3.43
N GLN A 139 -16.82 2.60 -2.18
CA GLN A 139 -15.95 3.57 -1.51
C GLN A 139 -14.46 3.28 -1.70
N LEU A 140 -14.08 2.14 -2.29
CA LEU A 140 -12.68 1.78 -2.52
C LEU A 140 -11.98 2.80 -3.41
N ILE A 141 -10.84 3.28 -2.91
CA ILE A 141 -9.91 4.18 -3.59
C ILE A 141 -8.63 3.42 -3.93
N ASP A 142 -8.23 2.48 -3.07
CA ASP A 142 -6.98 1.75 -3.15
C ASP A 142 -7.26 0.25 -3.02
N LEU A 143 -6.89 -0.50 -4.05
CA LEU A 143 -7.06 -1.95 -4.09
C LEU A 143 -5.77 -2.62 -4.58
N ASP A 144 -5.23 -3.48 -3.72
CA ASP A 144 -4.12 -4.36 -4.05
C ASP A 144 -4.53 -5.83 -3.89
N ILE A 145 -4.55 -6.54 -5.02
CA ILE A 145 -4.83 -7.98 -5.12
C ILE A 145 -3.73 -8.69 -5.90
N SER A 146 -2.52 -8.13 -5.97
CA SER A 146 -1.43 -8.75 -6.71
C SER A 146 -1.00 -10.11 -6.14
N ASP A 147 -0.38 -10.96 -6.94
CA ASP A 147 0.13 -12.28 -6.52
C ASP A 147 -1.01 -13.12 -5.92
N ASN A 148 -1.97 -13.44 -6.80
CA ASN A 148 -3.17 -14.23 -6.55
C ASN A 148 -3.48 -15.04 -7.84
N GLN A 149 -4.67 -15.62 -7.95
CA GLN A 149 -5.11 -16.48 -9.05
C GLN A 149 -6.34 -15.92 -9.77
N VAL A 150 -6.49 -14.59 -9.82
CA VAL A 150 -7.66 -13.92 -10.41
C VAL A 150 -7.57 -13.93 -11.92
N ASP A 151 -8.62 -14.38 -12.60
CA ASP A 151 -8.73 -14.37 -14.06
C ASP A 151 -9.79 -13.38 -14.59
N ASN A 152 -10.79 -13.05 -13.76
CA ASN A 152 -11.92 -12.19 -14.08
C ASN A 152 -12.00 -10.98 -13.14
N VAL A 153 -12.02 -9.78 -13.74
CA VAL A 153 -12.07 -8.49 -13.04
C VAL A 153 -13.39 -7.72 -13.22
N ASP A 154 -14.42 -8.32 -13.80
CA ASP A 154 -15.70 -7.66 -14.12
C ASP A 154 -16.40 -7.10 -12.88
N SER A 155 -16.15 -7.68 -11.70
CA SER A 155 -16.71 -7.19 -10.44
C SER A 155 -16.22 -5.79 -10.05
N LEU A 156 -15.11 -5.32 -10.66
CA LEU A 156 -14.55 -3.98 -10.42
C LEU A 156 -15.31 -2.87 -11.16
N GLU A 157 -16.26 -3.19 -12.07
CA GLU A 157 -16.95 -2.23 -12.94
C GLU A 157 -17.52 -1.00 -12.21
N LYS A 158 -18.02 -1.19 -10.98
CA LYS A 158 -18.69 -0.16 -10.18
C LYS A 158 -17.80 0.51 -9.15
N LEU A 159 -16.52 0.15 -9.07
CA LEU A 159 -15.57 0.74 -8.12
C LEU A 159 -15.00 2.06 -8.67
N LEU A 160 -15.90 2.99 -8.99
CA LEU A 160 -15.62 4.22 -9.74
C LEU A 160 -14.78 5.25 -8.97
N GLN A 161 -14.44 4.98 -7.70
CA GLN A 161 -13.59 5.83 -6.87
C GLN A 161 -12.11 5.38 -6.89
N LEU A 162 -11.79 4.22 -7.48
CA LEU A 162 -10.43 3.70 -7.54
C LEU A 162 -9.49 4.71 -8.19
N GLN A 163 -8.38 4.95 -7.49
CA GLN A 163 -7.24 5.78 -7.91
C GLN A 163 -5.98 4.92 -8.03
N PHE A 164 -5.86 3.89 -7.20
CA PHE A 164 -4.79 2.90 -7.26
C PHE A 164 -5.38 1.50 -7.44
N LEU A 165 -4.87 0.77 -8.42
CA LEU A 165 -5.22 -0.63 -8.65
C LEU A 165 -3.96 -1.42 -8.98
N ASN A 166 -3.65 -2.40 -8.13
CA ASN A 166 -2.61 -3.38 -8.38
C ASN A 166 -3.21 -4.78 -8.52
N VAL A 167 -3.07 -5.35 -9.71
CA VAL A 167 -3.49 -6.72 -10.05
C VAL A 167 -2.33 -7.52 -10.66
N ARG A 168 -1.09 -7.10 -10.39
CA ARG A 168 0.13 -7.78 -10.81
C ARG A 168 0.08 -9.28 -10.51
N GLU A 169 0.71 -10.11 -11.32
CA GLU A 169 0.95 -11.53 -11.00
C GLU A 169 -0.36 -12.27 -10.68
N ASN A 170 -1.23 -12.29 -11.69
CA ASN A 170 -2.53 -12.97 -11.69
C ASN A 170 -2.71 -13.65 -13.06
N GLU A 171 -3.91 -14.16 -13.35
CA GLU A 171 -4.23 -14.85 -14.61
C GLU A 171 -5.13 -14.00 -15.52
N ILE A 172 -5.15 -12.68 -15.32
CA ILE A 172 -6.10 -11.78 -15.99
C ILE A 172 -5.77 -11.69 -17.47
N LYS A 173 -6.82 -11.83 -18.29
CA LYS A 173 -6.73 -11.62 -19.74
C LYS A 173 -7.55 -10.43 -20.21
N ASN A 174 -8.78 -10.31 -19.74
CA ASN A 174 -9.72 -9.29 -20.19
C ASN A 174 -9.80 -8.14 -19.18
N ILE A 175 -9.33 -6.97 -19.59
CA ILE A 175 -9.35 -5.74 -18.77
C ILE A 175 -10.37 -4.71 -19.26
N SER A 176 -11.34 -5.10 -20.10
CA SER A 176 -12.31 -4.17 -20.70
C SER A 176 -13.10 -3.33 -19.69
N VAL A 177 -13.34 -3.89 -18.51
CA VAL A 177 -13.98 -3.22 -17.37
C VAL A 177 -13.21 -1.99 -16.87
N PHE A 178 -11.88 -1.93 -17.03
CA PHE A 178 -11.07 -0.79 -16.60
C PHE A 178 -11.37 0.50 -17.38
N SER A 179 -12.05 0.40 -18.54
CA SER A 179 -12.58 1.57 -19.25
C SER A 179 -13.56 2.42 -18.41
N LYS A 180 -14.13 1.86 -17.34
CA LYS A 180 -15.01 2.58 -16.40
C LYS A 180 -14.26 3.29 -15.28
N LEU A 181 -13.04 2.85 -14.98
CA LEU A 181 -12.23 3.30 -13.83
C LEU A 181 -11.43 4.56 -14.18
N ILE A 182 -12.12 5.59 -14.66
CA ILE A 182 -11.52 6.82 -15.21
C ILE A 182 -10.78 7.69 -14.18
N LYS A 183 -10.87 7.37 -12.89
CA LYS A 183 -10.15 8.05 -11.80
C LYS A 183 -8.81 7.41 -11.47
N LEU A 184 -8.46 6.28 -12.09
CA LEU A 184 -7.18 5.63 -11.87
C LEU A 184 -6.03 6.56 -12.25
N GLN A 185 -5.09 6.68 -11.31
CA GLN A 185 -3.83 7.40 -11.44
C GLN A 185 -2.66 6.41 -11.56
N THR A 186 -2.76 5.29 -10.86
CA THR A 186 -1.77 4.21 -10.93
C THR A 186 -2.47 2.89 -11.26
N LEU A 187 -2.00 2.22 -12.30
CA LEU A 187 -2.47 0.90 -12.70
C LEU A 187 -1.27 -0.04 -12.86
N ASN A 188 -1.21 -1.07 -12.03
CA ASN A 188 -0.29 -2.17 -12.23
C ASN A 188 -1.06 -3.43 -12.66
N ILE A 189 -0.78 -3.89 -13.88
CA ILE A 189 -1.35 -5.08 -14.53
C ILE A 189 -0.24 -6.00 -15.06
N ASP A 190 0.98 -5.87 -14.55
CA ASP A 190 2.13 -6.64 -15.01
C ASP A 190 2.04 -8.13 -14.61
N LEU A 191 2.80 -9.02 -15.26
CA LEU A 191 2.76 -10.48 -15.02
C LEU A 191 1.33 -11.04 -15.07
N ASN A 192 0.65 -10.82 -16.19
CA ASN A 192 -0.69 -11.34 -16.46
C ASN A 192 -0.75 -11.94 -17.88
N ASN A 193 -1.94 -12.34 -18.31
CA ASN A 193 -2.20 -12.93 -19.63
C ASN A 193 -2.88 -11.95 -20.58
N ILE A 194 -2.67 -10.64 -20.41
CA ILE A 194 -3.34 -9.59 -21.19
C ILE A 194 -2.75 -9.54 -22.60
N ASP A 195 -3.62 -9.56 -23.61
CA ASP A 195 -3.23 -9.47 -25.02
C ASP A 195 -3.71 -8.18 -25.71
N ASP A 196 -4.66 -7.46 -25.09
CA ASP A 196 -5.23 -6.20 -25.57
C ASP A 196 -5.29 -5.13 -24.45
N ILE A 197 -4.51 -4.06 -24.62
CA ILE A 197 -4.52 -2.88 -23.74
C ILE A 197 -5.34 -1.71 -24.29
N SER A 198 -6.12 -1.89 -25.35
CA SER A 198 -6.82 -0.80 -26.06
C SER A 198 -7.75 0.05 -25.19
N VAL A 199 -8.18 -0.49 -24.05
CA VAL A 199 -9.04 0.18 -23.08
C VAL A 199 -8.35 1.32 -22.34
N VAL A 200 -7.01 1.31 -22.25
CA VAL A 200 -6.26 2.31 -21.48
C VAL A 200 -6.42 3.73 -22.04
N LYS A 201 -6.78 3.87 -23.34
CA LYS A 201 -7.05 5.18 -23.96
C LYS A 201 -8.15 6.00 -23.27
N TRP A 202 -9.00 5.34 -22.46
CA TRP A 202 -10.07 6.00 -21.71
C TRP A 202 -9.60 6.49 -20.33
N MET A 203 -8.46 6.02 -19.84
CA MET A 203 -7.92 6.26 -18.50
C MET A 203 -7.08 7.54 -18.47
N LYS A 204 -7.72 8.66 -18.80
CA LYS A 204 -7.02 9.94 -19.04
C LYS A 204 -6.29 10.50 -17.82
N ASN A 205 -6.65 10.07 -16.61
CA ASN A 205 -6.03 10.49 -15.35
C ASN A 205 -4.86 9.60 -14.93
N LEU A 206 -4.44 8.64 -15.78
CA LEU A 206 -3.33 7.76 -15.48
C LEU A 206 -2.01 8.54 -15.51
N GLU A 207 -1.26 8.45 -14.42
CA GLU A 207 0.07 9.03 -14.23
C GLU A 207 1.13 7.91 -14.31
N GLN A 208 0.78 6.71 -13.87
CA GLN A 208 1.69 5.57 -13.82
C GLN A 208 1.00 4.30 -14.36
N ILE A 209 1.71 3.57 -15.23
CA ILE A 209 1.24 2.28 -15.72
C ILE A 209 2.37 1.26 -15.84
N ASP A 210 2.13 0.06 -15.31
CA ASP A 210 2.96 -1.12 -15.55
C ASP A 210 2.11 -2.22 -16.18
N PHE A 211 2.54 -2.67 -17.35
CA PHE A 211 1.96 -3.81 -18.05
C PHE A 211 3.04 -4.77 -18.58
N SER A 212 4.21 -4.73 -17.93
CA SER A 212 5.33 -5.62 -18.20
C SER A 212 4.90 -7.09 -18.16
N GLU A 213 5.64 -7.93 -18.89
CA GLU A 213 5.47 -9.40 -18.85
C GLU A 213 4.04 -9.88 -19.15
N ASN A 214 3.35 -9.20 -20.06
CA ASN A 214 2.08 -9.64 -20.63
C ASN A 214 2.25 -10.23 -22.04
N SER A 215 1.26 -10.98 -22.49
CA SER A 215 1.24 -11.62 -23.82
C SER A 215 0.60 -10.73 -24.89
N LEU A 216 1.06 -9.47 -25.01
CA LEU A 216 0.47 -8.50 -25.93
C LEU A 216 0.55 -8.95 -27.39
N THR A 217 -0.60 -9.00 -28.06
CA THR A 217 -0.70 -9.29 -29.50
C THR A 217 -1.15 -8.08 -30.32
N ILE A 218 -1.69 -7.06 -29.64
CA ILE A 218 -2.17 -5.82 -30.23
C ILE A 218 -1.19 -4.68 -29.95
N SER A 219 -1.22 -3.67 -30.83
CA SER A 219 -0.39 -2.47 -30.71
C SER A 219 -0.59 -1.71 -29.39
N ILE A 220 0.52 -1.22 -28.84
CA ILE A 220 0.55 -0.39 -27.63
C ILE A 220 0.26 1.10 -27.87
N ILE A 221 -0.09 1.50 -29.11
CA ILE A 221 -0.47 2.88 -29.48
C ILE A 221 -1.45 3.56 -28.48
N PRO A 222 -2.46 2.87 -27.93
CA PRO A 222 -3.38 3.45 -26.96
C PRO A 222 -2.71 4.13 -25.76
N VAL A 223 -1.58 3.58 -25.27
CA VAL A 223 -0.83 4.13 -24.12
C VAL A 223 -0.18 5.46 -24.45
N PHE A 224 0.32 5.64 -25.68
CA PHE A 224 1.01 6.86 -26.09
C PHE A 224 0.09 8.10 -26.21
N ASN A 225 -1.23 7.92 -26.04
CA ASN A 225 -2.18 9.04 -25.95
C ASN A 225 -2.38 9.56 -24.51
N LEU A 226 -1.76 8.93 -23.52
CA LEU A 226 -1.87 9.30 -22.11
C LEU A 226 -0.80 10.35 -21.75
N LEU A 227 -0.99 11.57 -22.24
CA LEU A 227 0.02 12.65 -22.23
C LEU A 227 0.47 13.13 -20.83
N GLN A 228 -0.22 12.69 -19.78
CA GLN A 228 0.10 12.99 -18.39
C GLN A 228 0.84 11.86 -17.66
N LEU A 229 1.18 10.77 -18.36
CA LEU A 229 2.05 9.74 -17.81
C LEU A 229 3.38 10.34 -17.38
N THR A 230 3.75 10.09 -16.14
CA THR A 230 5.06 10.39 -15.56
C THR A 230 5.91 9.12 -15.49
N GLU A 231 5.30 7.94 -15.37
CA GLU A 231 6.02 6.67 -15.26
C GLU A 231 5.40 5.59 -16.14
N ILE A 232 6.24 4.86 -16.86
CA ILE A 232 5.83 3.78 -17.75
C ILE A 232 6.79 2.60 -17.67
N TYR A 233 6.24 1.40 -17.50
CA TYR A 233 6.97 0.14 -17.38
C TYR A 233 6.49 -0.84 -18.45
N LEU A 234 7.42 -1.28 -19.28
CA LEU A 234 7.21 -2.04 -20.53
C LEU A 234 8.18 -3.22 -20.64
N CYS A 235 8.56 -3.84 -19.52
CA CYS A 235 9.56 -4.90 -19.54
C CYS A 235 9.04 -6.12 -20.30
N LYS A 236 9.85 -6.68 -21.20
CA LYS A 236 9.53 -7.97 -21.86
C LYS A 236 8.15 -8.00 -22.53
N VAL A 237 7.82 -6.94 -23.28
CA VAL A 237 6.59 -6.87 -24.09
C VAL A 237 6.89 -6.88 -25.60
N HIS A 238 8.08 -7.35 -25.98
CA HIS A 238 8.54 -7.53 -27.35
C HIS A 238 8.58 -6.23 -28.19
N LEU A 239 8.91 -5.10 -27.56
CA LEU A 239 9.02 -3.81 -28.25
C LEU A 239 10.23 -3.76 -29.18
N THR A 240 10.00 -3.23 -30.38
CA THR A 240 11.03 -2.91 -31.37
C THR A 240 11.00 -1.43 -31.73
N ASP A 241 9.82 -0.90 -31.99
CA ASP A 241 9.56 0.51 -32.31
C ASP A 241 8.98 1.25 -31.11
N ILE A 242 9.63 2.35 -30.73
CA ILE A 242 9.23 3.26 -29.65
C ILE A 242 8.97 4.68 -30.17
N TYR A 243 8.81 4.90 -31.47
CA TYR A 243 8.69 6.23 -32.08
C TYR A 243 7.61 7.12 -31.43
N GLN A 244 6.47 6.55 -31.03
CA GLN A 244 5.39 7.29 -30.40
C GLN A 244 5.67 7.72 -28.95
N ILE A 245 6.70 7.18 -28.27
CA ILE A 245 7.04 7.55 -26.90
C ILE A 245 7.41 9.03 -26.77
N GLN A 246 7.90 9.64 -27.86
CA GLN A 246 8.21 11.06 -27.94
C GLN A 246 7.00 11.98 -27.66
N GLN A 247 5.77 11.45 -27.68
CA GLN A 247 4.56 12.22 -27.36
C GLN A 247 4.38 12.41 -25.85
N LEU A 248 4.96 11.54 -25.03
CA LEU A 248 4.77 11.49 -23.58
C LEU A 248 5.75 12.43 -22.87
N GLN A 249 5.60 13.73 -23.10
CA GLN A 249 6.53 14.79 -22.66
C GLN A 249 6.62 14.97 -21.13
N CYS A 250 5.71 14.36 -20.36
CA CYS A 250 5.71 14.39 -18.90
C CYS A 250 6.49 13.24 -18.27
N LEU A 251 7.04 12.30 -19.06
CA LEU A 251 7.74 11.14 -18.53
C LEU A 251 9.01 11.52 -17.76
N GLN A 252 9.10 10.95 -16.56
CA GLN A 252 10.21 11.02 -15.62
C GLN A 252 10.89 9.66 -15.48
N THR A 253 10.12 8.57 -15.56
CA THR A 253 10.64 7.20 -15.45
C THR A 253 10.18 6.35 -16.63
N ILE A 254 11.14 5.72 -17.31
CA ILE A 254 10.88 4.77 -18.38
C ILE A 254 11.69 3.50 -18.13
N ILE A 255 10.99 2.37 -17.95
CA ILE A 255 11.60 1.06 -17.82
C ILE A 255 11.15 0.19 -19.00
N MET A 256 12.08 -0.19 -19.86
CA MET A 256 11.84 -0.97 -21.09
C MET A 256 12.86 -2.11 -21.24
N ARG A 257 13.29 -2.70 -20.12
CA ARG A 257 14.25 -3.82 -20.14
C ARG A 257 13.71 -5.04 -20.90
N GLU A 258 14.61 -5.86 -21.41
CA GLU A 258 14.27 -7.16 -22.04
C GLU A 258 13.33 -7.02 -23.25
N ASN A 259 13.59 -6.03 -24.10
CA ASN A 259 12.89 -5.84 -25.37
C ASN A 259 13.86 -6.04 -26.55
N GLN A 260 13.49 -5.56 -27.72
CA GLN A 260 14.26 -5.65 -28.97
C GLN A 260 14.53 -4.25 -29.55
N ILE A 261 14.68 -3.26 -28.67
CA ILE A 261 14.88 -1.86 -29.06
C ILE A 261 16.31 -1.67 -29.58
N ILE A 262 16.45 -0.92 -30.67
CA ILE A 262 17.74 -0.56 -31.27
C ILE A 262 17.92 0.96 -31.26
N ASP A 263 16.86 1.71 -31.57
CA ASP A 263 16.90 3.16 -31.75
C ASP A 263 16.34 3.91 -30.55
N LEU A 264 17.18 4.76 -29.94
CA LEU A 264 16.80 5.65 -28.83
C LEU A 264 16.45 7.08 -29.29
N SER A 265 16.50 7.38 -30.59
CA SER A 265 16.17 8.71 -31.13
C SER A 265 14.85 9.29 -30.60
N PRO A 266 13.76 8.49 -30.46
CA PRO A 266 12.49 8.99 -29.92
C PRO A 266 12.56 9.54 -28.49
N ILE A 267 13.51 9.06 -27.67
CA ILE A 267 13.67 9.48 -26.27
C ILE A 267 14.36 10.84 -26.15
N SER A 268 15.11 11.29 -27.17
CA SER A 268 15.92 12.52 -27.12
C SER A 268 15.15 13.82 -26.84
N THR A 269 13.81 13.78 -26.95
CA THR A 269 12.92 14.92 -26.69
C THR A 269 12.31 14.92 -25.28
N LEU A 270 12.49 13.85 -24.50
CA LEU A 270 11.88 13.68 -23.18
C LEU A 270 12.71 14.37 -22.09
N LEU A 271 12.71 15.71 -22.11
CA LEU A 271 13.62 16.53 -21.30
C LEU A 271 13.40 16.46 -19.78
N LEU A 272 12.27 15.89 -19.34
CA LEU A 272 11.96 15.65 -17.92
C LEU A 272 12.39 14.27 -17.43
N LEU A 273 13.00 13.44 -18.29
CA LEU A 273 13.38 12.08 -17.94
C LEU A 273 14.49 12.05 -16.89
N GLU A 274 14.23 11.39 -15.76
CA GLU A 274 15.14 11.23 -14.62
C GLU A 274 15.70 9.81 -14.52
N THR A 275 14.90 8.82 -14.88
CA THR A 275 15.27 7.39 -14.82
C THR A 275 14.98 6.70 -16.14
N LEU A 276 16.01 6.06 -16.71
CA LEU A 276 15.89 5.23 -17.91
C LEU A 276 16.54 3.87 -17.70
N ASP A 277 15.75 2.81 -17.81
CA ASP A 277 16.25 1.44 -17.92
C ASP A 277 15.89 0.87 -19.29
N VAL A 278 16.92 0.60 -20.09
CA VAL A 278 16.83 -0.06 -21.39
C VAL A 278 17.79 -1.24 -21.46
N SER A 279 18.07 -1.87 -20.31
CA SER A 279 18.92 -3.05 -20.24
C SER A 279 18.35 -4.23 -21.03
N GLN A 280 19.21 -5.14 -21.46
CA GLN A 280 18.81 -6.33 -22.23
C GLN A 280 18.02 -5.98 -23.50
N ASN A 281 18.56 -5.05 -24.29
CA ASN A 281 18.04 -4.65 -25.60
C ASN A 281 19.13 -4.82 -26.67
N GLN A 282 18.94 -4.21 -27.85
CA GLN A 282 19.84 -4.29 -28.99
C GLN A 282 20.41 -2.92 -29.37
N ILE A 283 20.53 -2.01 -28.38
CA ILE A 283 20.95 -0.63 -28.60
C ILE A 283 22.44 -0.56 -28.94
N ILE A 284 22.79 0.28 -29.90
CA ILE A 284 24.17 0.51 -30.35
C ILE A 284 24.59 1.96 -30.10
N ASP A 285 23.66 2.91 -30.26
CA ASP A 285 23.92 4.35 -30.15
C ASP A 285 23.18 4.97 -28.95
N VAL A 286 23.94 5.61 -28.08
CA VAL A 286 23.45 6.38 -26.92
C VAL A 286 23.51 7.89 -27.13
N SER A 287 23.96 8.36 -28.30
CA SER A 287 23.98 9.79 -28.65
C SER A 287 22.64 10.51 -28.48
N PRO A 288 21.45 9.88 -28.68
CA PRO A 288 20.17 10.53 -28.41
C PRO A 288 19.99 10.98 -26.95
N LEU A 289 20.68 10.36 -25.99
CA LEU A 289 20.54 10.64 -24.56
C LEU A 289 21.32 11.88 -24.11
N ALA A 290 22.26 12.38 -24.92
CA ALA A 290 23.19 13.45 -24.55
C ALA A 290 22.51 14.77 -24.13
N LYS A 291 21.24 14.99 -24.53
CA LYS A 291 20.45 16.19 -24.22
C LYS A 291 19.59 16.05 -22.96
N LEU A 292 19.52 14.86 -22.36
CA LEU A 292 18.64 14.57 -21.23
C LEU A 292 19.31 15.02 -19.93
N THR A 293 19.37 16.33 -19.72
CA THR A 293 20.08 16.94 -18.58
C THR A 293 19.40 16.70 -17.22
N GLN A 294 18.22 16.10 -17.17
CA GLN A 294 17.57 15.68 -15.93
C GLN A 294 17.82 14.19 -15.60
N LEU A 295 18.47 13.45 -16.50
CA LEU A 295 18.72 12.03 -16.33
C LEU A 295 19.72 11.82 -15.19
N ASN A 296 19.29 11.09 -14.16
CA ASN A 296 20.03 10.78 -12.95
C ASN A 296 20.44 9.30 -12.92
N TYR A 297 19.54 8.42 -13.39
CA TYR A 297 19.73 6.98 -13.38
C TYR A 297 19.62 6.42 -14.80
N LEU A 298 20.70 5.79 -15.26
CA LEU A 298 20.77 5.15 -16.58
C LEU A 298 21.22 3.70 -16.45
N ILE A 299 20.33 2.77 -16.77
CA ILE A 299 20.60 1.33 -16.77
C ILE A 299 20.56 0.86 -18.23
N ILE A 300 21.73 0.45 -18.75
CA ILE A 300 21.94 0.13 -20.18
C ILE A 300 22.71 -1.17 -20.38
N SER A 301 22.85 -1.96 -19.31
CA SER A 301 23.55 -3.25 -19.33
C SER A 301 22.98 -4.21 -20.38
N ASN A 302 23.83 -5.07 -20.94
CA ASN A 302 23.44 -6.05 -21.97
C ASN A 302 22.81 -5.42 -23.21
N ASN A 303 23.51 -4.44 -23.77
CA ASN A 303 23.25 -3.89 -25.09
C ASN A 303 24.48 -4.10 -25.99
N MET A 304 24.47 -3.54 -27.20
CA MET A 304 25.58 -3.59 -28.16
C MET A 304 26.33 -2.25 -28.27
N ILE A 305 26.33 -1.45 -27.20
CA ILE A 305 26.93 -0.12 -27.17
C ILE A 305 28.46 -0.25 -27.07
N GLN A 306 29.17 0.45 -27.95
CA GLN A 306 30.64 0.48 -27.96
C GLN A 306 31.21 1.87 -27.65
N ASP A 307 30.44 2.93 -27.91
CA ASP A 307 30.85 4.31 -27.73
C ASP A 307 29.91 5.04 -26.78
N PHE A 308 30.48 5.57 -25.69
CA PHE A 308 29.79 6.37 -24.68
C PHE A 308 30.23 7.84 -24.68
N SER A 309 31.07 8.26 -25.64
CA SER A 309 31.64 9.62 -25.69
C SER A 309 30.57 10.71 -25.72
N SER A 310 29.40 10.43 -26.28
CA SER A 310 28.25 11.32 -26.31
C SER A 310 27.66 11.65 -24.93
N LEU A 311 27.88 10.79 -23.92
CA LEU A 311 27.34 11.00 -22.56
C LEU A 311 28.24 11.87 -21.67
N GLN A 312 29.44 12.24 -22.12
CA GLN A 312 30.38 13.08 -21.35
C GLN A 312 29.73 14.38 -20.84
N ALA A 313 28.78 14.94 -21.59
CA ALA A 313 28.08 16.16 -21.22
C ALA A 313 27.19 16.04 -19.97
N ILE A 314 26.74 14.82 -19.65
CA ILE A 314 25.84 14.52 -18.51
C ILE A 314 26.47 13.52 -17.53
N GLU A 315 27.70 13.06 -17.77
CA GLU A 315 28.38 12.04 -16.96
C GLU A 315 28.52 12.42 -15.48
N SER A 316 28.77 13.69 -15.14
CA SER A 316 29.01 14.12 -13.76
C SER A 316 27.80 14.00 -12.82
N GLN A 317 26.60 13.88 -13.38
CA GLN A 317 25.34 13.72 -12.63
C GLN A 317 24.74 12.32 -12.80
N LEU A 318 25.19 11.56 -13.80
CA LEU A 318 24.64 10.26 -14.14
C LEU A 318 25.21 9.16 -13.25
N THR A 319 24.31 8.37 -12.67
CA THR A 319 24.66 7.04 -12.18
C THR A 319 24.38 6.04 -13.30
N VAL A 320 25.44 5.50 -13.89
CA VAL A 320 25.33 4.57 -15.02
C VAL A 320 25.63 3.14 -14.59
N TYR A 321 24.71 2.22 -14.85
CA TYR A 321 24.85 0.80 -14.60
C TYR A 321 25.06 0.06 -15.94
N GLN A 322 26.30 -0.39 -16.19
CA GLN A 322 26.72 -0.95 -17.48
C GLN A 322 27.01 -2.46 -17.46
N ASN A 323 27.32 -3.07 -16.31
CA ASN A 323 27.68 -4.49 -16.19
C ASN A 323 27.00 -5.15 -14.98
N PHE A 324 26.62 -6.44 -15.10
CA PHE A 324 26.04 -7.24 -14.01
C PHE A 324 26.92 -7.33 -12.74
N ASP A 325 28.24 -7.13 -12.87
CA ASP A 325 29.20 -7.25 -11.76
C ASP A 325 29.25 -6.01 -10.84
N GLN A 326 28.68 -4.88 -11.25
CA GLN A 326 28.49 -3.74 -10.36
C GLN A 326 27.14 -3.85 -9.71
N GLN A 327 27.01 -4.68 -8.65
CA GLN A 327 25.80 -4.85 -7.81
C GLN A 327 24.56 -4.26 -8.49
N ILE A 328 24.13 -4.90 -9.59
CA ILE A 328 22.84 -4.56 -10.16
C ILE A 328 21.89 -4.83 -9.01
N PRO A 329 21.06 -3.85 -8.63
CA PRO A 329 20.13 -4.08 -7.57
C PRO A 329 19.34 -5.35 -7.96
N SER A 330 19.39 -6.40 -7.13
CA SER A 330 18.89 -7.73 -7.50
C SER A 330 17.38 -7.67 -7.79
N GLU A 331 16.74 -8.77 -8.20
CA GLU A 331 15.26 -8.82 -8.17
C GLU A 331 14.69 -8.46 -6.77
N GLU A 332 15.48 -8.52 -5.69
CA GLU A 332 15.10 -8.00 -4.36
C GLU A 332 15.30 -6.47 -4.20
N ASP A 333 15.97 -5.80 -5.13
CA ASP A 333 15.96 -4.35 -5.28
C ASP A 333 15.08 -3.88 -6.47
N PHE A 334 14.48 -4.81 -7.22
CA PHE A 334 13.15 -4.54 -7.79
C PHE A 334 12.19 -4.22 -6.63
N LEU A 335 12.38 -4.82 -5.45
CA LEU A 335 11.80 -4.36 -4.18
C LEU A 335 12.37 -3.03 -3.67
N PHE A 336 13.42 -2.44 -4.24
CA PHE A 336 13.89 -1.06 -3.95
C PHE A 336 13.10 -0.05 -4.78
N TYR A 337 12.84 -0.33 -6.06
CA TYR A 337 11.91 0.49 -6.87
C TYR A 337 10.45 0.23 -6.50
N GLN A 338 10.08 -1.00 -6.15
CA GLN A 338 8.83 -1.33 -5.47
C GLN A 338 8.83 -0.92 -3.98
N LYS A 339 9.99 -0.66 -3.33
CA LYS A 339 10.03 0.05 -2.03
C LYS A 339 9.99 1.53 -2.27
N VAL A 340 10.41 2.11 -3.38
CA VAL A 340 10.08 3.50 -3.70
C VAL A 340 8.59 3.55 -3.97
N PHE A 341 8.01 2.63 -4.74
CA PHE A 341 6.57 2.42 -4.90
C PHE A 341 5.87 2.21 -3.55
N CYS A 342 6.35 1.32 -2.66
CA CYS A 342 5.81 1.07 -1.33
C CYS A 342 6.23 2.12 -0.29
N ILE A 343 7.23 2.98 -0.46
CA ILE A 343 7.65 4.07 0.46
C ILE A 343 7.01 5.38 -0.01
N HIS A 344 6.63 5.50 -1.28
CA HIS A 344 5.75 6.53 -1.80
C HIS A 344 4.29 6.17 -1.47
N GLN A 345 3.87 4.92 -1.68
CA GLN A 345 2.59 4.37 -1.20
C GLN A 345 2.55 4.39 0.32
N SER A 346 3.42 3.69 1.06
CA SER A 346 3.52 3.80 2.53
C SER A 346 3.96 5.18 2.99
N GLY A 347 4.43 6.10 2.14
CA GLY A 347 4.73 7.48 2.50
C GLY A 347 3.52 8.38 2.36
N ILE A 348 2.65 8.11 1.39
CA ILE A 348 1.30 8.66 1.25
C ILE A 348 0.39 8.04 2.31
N LEU A 349 0.53 6.74 2.60
CA LEU A 349 -0.16 5.99 3.64
C LEU A 349 0.39 6.31 5.03
N LEU A 350 1.70 6.46 5.25
CA LEU A 350 2.26 7.01 6.50
C LEU A 350 1.94 8.49 6.62
N ASN A 351 1.92 9.30 5.56
CA ASN A 351 1.51 10.69 5.69
C ASN A 351 0.01 10.78 5.98
N ARG A 352 -0.83 9.94 5.38
CA ARG A 352 -2.26 9.84 5.71
C ARG A 352 -2.47 9.25 7.10
N LEU A 353 -1.78 8.19 7.49
CA LEU A 353 -1.80 7.60 8.85
C LEU A 353 -1.21 8.55 9.89
N CYS A 354 -0.11 9.25 9.61
CA CYS A 354 0.46 10.27 10.51
C CYS A 354 -0.43 11.49 10.58
N GLN A 355 -1.05 11.95 9.49
CA GLN A 355 -2.03 13.05 9.51
C GLN A 355 -3.30 12.62 10.27
N PHE A 356 -3.79 11.40 10.05
CA PHE A 356 -4.99 10.85 10.69
C PHE A 356 -4.75 10.53 12.17
N GLN A 357 -3.61 9.93 12.53
CA GLN A 357 -3.17 9.73 13.92
C GLN A 357 -2.84 11.06 14.60
N THR A 358 -2.28 12.03 13.90
CA THR A 358 -2.02 13.37 14.47
C THR A 358 -3.34 14.12 14.68
N GLN A 359 -4.29 14.04 13.75
CA GLN A 359 -5.64 14.59 13.91
C GLN A 359 -6.38 13.90 15.06
N ARG A 360 -6.37 12.56 15.14
CA ARG A 360 -6.97 11.79 16.24
C ARG A 360 -6.29 12.06 17.58
N LYS A 361 -4.96 12.11 17.64
CA LYS A 361 -4.20 12.46 18.84
C LYS A 361 -4.53 13.88 19.29
N ASN A 362 -4.61 14.83 18.38
CA ASN A 362 -4.97 16.22 18.69
C ASN A 362 -6.44 16.34 19.14
N GLN A 363 -7.35 15.57 18.53
CA GLN A 363 -8.75 15.50 18.93
C GLN A 363 -8.89 14.84 20.31
N PHE A 364 -8.23 13.70 20.53
CA PHE A 364 -8.18 13.02 21.83
C PHE A 364 -7.55 13.90 22.91
N LEU A 365 -6.48 14.65 22.61
CA LEU A 365 -5.89 15.59 23.56
C LEU A 365 -6.82 16.77 23.85
N LYS A 366 -7.59 17.25 22.86
CA LYS A 366 -8.64 18.26 23.07
C LYS A 366 -9.76 17.71 23.96
N ASP A 367 -10.25 16.51 23.67
CA ASP A 367 -11.33 15.85 24.41
C ASP A 367 -10.88 15.49 25.84
N LEU A 368 -9.63 15.04 26.01
CA LEU A 368 -9.02 14.77 27.31
C LEU A 368 -8.83 16.06 28.12
N ASN A 369 -8.41 17.15 27.49
CA ASN A 369 -8.26 18.45 28.15
C ASN A 369 -9.63 19.06 28.50
N GLN A 370 -10.63 18.93 27.65
CA GLN A 370 -12.01 19.33 27.95
C GLN A 370 -12.59 18.51 29.11
N ASN A 371 -12.39 17.18 29.12
CA ASN A 371 -12.82 16.33 30.22
C ASN A 371 -12.07 16.65 31.52
N LYS A 372 -10.75 16.90 31.47
CA LYS A 372 -9.98 17.37 32.63
C LYS A 372 -10.49 18.70 33.16
N GLN A 373 -10.79 19.66 32.28
CA GLN A 373 -11.36 20.94 32.66
C GLN A 373 -12.75 20.78 33.29
N GLN A 374 -13.62 19.94 32.73
CA GLN A 374 -14.94 19.64 33.30
C GLN A 374 -14.83 18.98 34.67
N ILE A 375 -13.98 17.95 34.82
CA ILE A 375 -13.75 17.29 36.11
C ILE A 375 -13.18 18.29 37.13
N PHE A 376 -12.24 19.14 36.73
CA PHE A 376 -11.67 20.15 37.62
C PHE A 376 -12.71 21.21 38.02
N GLN A 377 -13.58 21.64 37.11
CA GLN A 377 -14.70 22.55 37.41
C GLN A 377 -15.72 21.91 38.36
N GLN A 378 -16.06 20.63 38.16
CA GLN A 378 -16.94 19.89 39.07
C GLN A 378 -16.30 19.75 40.46
N PHE A 379 -15.01 19.47 40.53
CA PHE A 379 -14.29 19.38 41.81
C PHE A 379 -14.20 20.73 42.52
N GLN A 380 -13.96 21.83 41.78
CA GLN A 380 -14.01 23.20 42.30
C GLN A 380 -15.41 23.56 42.83
N GLN A 381 -16.47 23.20 42.09
CA GLN A 381 -17.85 23.37 42.57
C GLN A 381 -18.09 22.59 43.85
N GLN A 382 -17.73 21.29 43.90
CA GLN A 382 -17.90 20.46 45.10
C GLN A 382 -17.13 21.01 46.31
N LEU A 383 -15.90 21.50 46.10
CA LEU A 383 -15.11 22.17 47.14
C LEU A 383 -15.79 23.45 47.64
N MET A 384 -16.36 24.27 46.74
CA MET A 384 -17.12 25.45 47.15
C MET A 384 -18.37 25.09 47.95
N THR A 385 -19.11 24.04 47.55
CA THR A 385 -20.28 23.56 48.30
C THR A 385 -19.88 23.03 49.68
N MET A 386 -18.78 22.27 49.76
CA MET A 386 -18.25 21.78 51.04
C MET A 386 -17.81 22.93 51.96
N ASN A 387 -17.08 23.93 51.43
CA ASN A 387 -16.68 25.09 52.22
C ASN A 387 -17.88 25.91 52.70
N SER A 388 -18.93 26.05 51.88
CA SER A 388 -20.19 26.65 52.29
C SER A 388 -20.87 25.87 53.42
N MET A 389 -20.92 24.54 53.33
CA MET A 389 -21.49 23.68 54.38
C MET A 389 -20.69 23.76 55.68
N VAL A 390 -19.35 23.75 55.60
CA VAL A 390 -18.48 23.90 56.77
C VAL A 390 -18.66 25.27 57.41
N THR A 391 -18.81 26.34 56.62
CA THR A 391 -19.07 27.69 57.14
C THR A 391 -20.42 27.76 57.84
N GLN A 392 -21.47 27.15 57.29
CA GLN A 392 -22.79 27.05 57.93
C GLN A 392 -22.76 26.22 59.21
N LEU A 393 -22.00 25.12 59.24
CA LEU A 393 -21.79 24.31 60.44
C LEU A 393 -21.05 25.08 61.54
N ILE A 394 -20.02 25.86 61.18
CA ILE A 394 -19.30 26.72 62.13
C ILE A 394 -20.23 27.79 62.69
N LEU A 395 -21.09 28.40 61.86
CA LEU A 395 -22.09 29.35 62.33
C LEU A 395 -23.12 28.70 63.27
N PHE A 396 -23.60 27.50 62.94
CA PHE A 396 -24.54 26.73 63.76
C PHE A 396 -23.95 26.25 65.11
N ILE A 397 -22.64 26.00 65.17
CA ILE A 397 -21.95 25.62 66.42
C ILE A 397 -21.68 26.85 67.31
N ASN A 398 -21.63 28.05 66.73
CA ASN A 398 -21.37 29.30 67.44
C ASN A 398 -22.65 30.03 67.90
N GLU A 399 -23.82 29.63 67.39
CA GLU A 399 -25.15 29.96 67.93
C GLU A 399 -25.53 28.97 69.05
#